data_AF-A0A528GN00-F1
#
_entry.id   AF-A0A528GN00-F1
#
_cell.length_a   1.000
_cell.length_b   1.000
_cell.length_c   1.000
_cell.angle_alpha   90.00
_cell.angle_beta   90.00
_cell.angle_gamma   90.00
#
_symmetry.space_group_name_H-M   'P 1'
#
loop_
_entity.id
_entity.type
_entity.pdbx_description
1 polymer ?
#
loop_
_entity_poly.entity_id
_entity_poly.type
_entity_poly.pdbx_seq_one_letter_code
_entity_poly.pdbx_strand_id
1 'polypeptide(L)'
;ALAAAVGLGALVGPSQVGARAIEMVVARYHHPIWTKVVSVGCVAIGMSALWMGMPIVPLALAFYGAGIGLESIARGTLPLALFGASGYARLMGRLAMPSLIAQAAAPSVGALLVEQLGAHGMLAVLSALALVNV
;
A
#
# COMPACT_ATOMS: atom_id res chain seq x y z
N ALA A 1 -16.39 18.40 -9.49
CA ALA A 1 -15.18 18.12 -8.69
C ALA A 1 -15.35 16.87 -7.80
N LEU A 2 -16.29 16.87 -6.85
CA LEU A 2 -16.47 15.74 -5.91
C LEU A 2 -16.76 14.40 -6.60
N ALA A 3 -17.70 14.34 -7.54
CA ALA A 3 -18.03 13.10 -8.24
C ALA A 3 -16.83 12.48 -9.00
N ALA A 4 -15.96 13.33 -9.57
CA ALA A 4 -14.74 12.87 -10.22
C ALA A 4 -13.73 12.31 -9.20
N ALA A 5 -13.55 13.00 -8.06
CA ALA A 5 -12.69 12.51 -6.98
C ALA A 5 -13.20 11.17 -6.40
N VAL A 6 -14.51 11.02 -6.22
CA VAL A 6 -15.16 9.78 -5.79
C VAL A 6 -14.95 8.67 -6.81
N GLY A 7 -15.17 8.96 -8.11
CA GLY A 7 -14.97 7.99 -9.19
C GLY A 7 -13.51 7.52 -9.29
N LEU A 8 -12.56 8.44 -9.13
CA LEU A 8 -11.14 8.11 -9.06
C LEU A 8 -10.81 7.26 -7.84
N GLY A 9 -11.29 7.63 -6.65
CA GLY A 9 -11.10 6.86 -5.42
C GLY A 9 -11.71 5.45 -5.50
N ALA A 10 -12.83 5.29 -6.20
CA ALA A 10 -13.48 4.01 -6.40
C ALA A 10 -12.62 3.01 -7.19
N LEU A 11 -11.64 3.46 -7.99
CA LEU A 11 -10.73 2.60 -8.75
C LEU A 11 -9.78 1.79 -7.86
N VAL A 12 -9.49 2.28 -6.65
CA VAL A 12 -8.56 1.62 -5.72
C VAL A 12 -9.03 0.21 -5.38
N GLY A 13 -10.33 0.02 -5.15
CA GLY A 13 -10.92 -1.28 -4.79
C GLY A 13 -10.78 -2.34 -5.90
N PRO A 14 -11.26 -2.08 -7.14
CA PRO A 14 -11.07 -2.98 -8.27
C PRO A 14 -9.59 -3.28 -8.57
N SER A 15 -8.70 -2.30 -8.50
CA SER A 15 -7.26 -2.52 -8.70
C SER A 15 -6.66 -3.41 -7.61
N GLN A 16 -7.07 -3.22 -6.35
CA GLN A 16 -6.68 -4.08 -5.23
C GLN A 16 -7.13 -5.54 -5.45
N VAL A 17 -8.38 -5.76 -5.84
CA VAL A 17 -8.92 -7.11 -6.09
C VAL A 17 -8.25 -7.74 -7.31
N GLY A 18 -8.08 -7.00 -8.39
CA GLY A 18 -7.40 -7.46 -9.61
C GLY A 18 -5.96 -7.90 -9.34
N ALA A 19 -5.21 -7.13 -8.56
CA ALA A 19 -3.84 -7.50 -8.18
C ALA A 19 -3.80 -8.80 -7.38
N ARG A 20 -4.74 -9.01 -6.44
CA ARG A 20 -4.86 -10.28 -5.71
C ARG A 20 -5.24 -11.44 -6.62
N ALA A 21 -6.15 -11.23 -7.58
CA ALA A 21 -6.55 -12.26 -8.53
C ALA A 21 -5.37 -12.72 -9.39
N ILE A 22 -4.58 -11.77 -9.90
CA ILE A 22 -3.34 -12.04 -10.63
C ILE A 22 -2.37 -12.81 -9.74
N GLU A 23 -2.12 -12.32 -8.52
CA GLU A 23 -1.20 -12.95 -7.58
C GLU A 23 -1.61 -14.37 -7.23
N MET A 24 -2.90 -14.67 -7.01
CA MET A 24 -3.35 -16.03 -6.73
C MET A 24 -3.06 -17.02 -7.88
N VAL A 25 -3.01 -16.54 -9.12
CA VAL A 25 -2.65 -17.37 -10.29
C VAL A 25 -1.14 -17.59 -10.37
N VAL A 26 -0.34 -16.55 -10.08
CA VAL A 26 1.13 -16.60 -10.26
C VAL A 26 1.92 -16.98 -9.01
N ALA A 27 1.34 -16.88 -7.81
CA ALA A 27 2.03 -17.05 -6.52
C ALA A 27 2.71 -18.42 -6.35
N ARG A 28 2.25 -19.45 -7.08
CA ARG A 28 2.89 -20.78 -7.07
C ARG A 28 4.24 -20.82 -7.78
N TYR A 29 4.58 -19.78 -8.55
CA TYR A 29 5.78 -19.74 -9.39
C TYR A 29 6.90 -18.87 -8.82
N HIS A 30 6.66 -18.12 -7.74
CA HIS A 30 7.67 -17.25 -7.14
C HIS A 30 7.64 -17.28 -5.62
N HIS A 31 8.79 -16.95 -5.02
CA HIS A 31 8.88 -16.80 -3.57
C HIS A 31 8.12 -15.55 -3.10
N PRO A 32 7.37 -15.58 -1.97
CA PRO A 32 6.57 -14.45 -1.46
C PRO A 32 7.31 -13.11 -1.26
N ILE A 33 8.65 -13.15 -1.23
CA ILE A 33 9.47 -11.93 -1.19
C ILE A 33 9.24 -11.06 -2.43
N TRP A 34 9.04 -11.67 -3.60
CA TRP A 34 8.77 -10.93 -4.84
C TRP A 34 7.41 -10.26 -4.79
N THR A 35 6.39 -10.92 -4.23
CA THR A 35 5.08 -10.30 -3.97
C THR A 35 5.23 -9.07 -3.08
N LYS A 36 6.07 -9.15 -2.04
CA LYS A 36 6.35 -8.03 -1.14
C LYS A 36 7.05 -6.88 -1.87
N VAL A 37 8.07 -7.18 -2.69
CA VAL A 37 8.80 -6.17 -3.48
C VAL A 37 7.87 -5.47 -4.47
N VAL A 38 7.03 -6.21 -5.20
CA VAL A 38 6.06 -5.64 -6.13
C VAL A 38 5.01 -4.82 -5.38
N SER A 39 4.53 -5.29 -4.22
CA SER A 39 3.62 -4.54 -3.36
C SER A 39 4.15 -3.15 -3.03
N VAL A 40 5.35 -3.09 -2.41
CA VAL A 40 5.94 -1.82 -1.97
C VAL A 40 6.33 -0.93 -3.14
N GLY A 41 6.81 -1.50 -4.24
CA GLY A 41 7.10 -0.79 -5.47
C GLY A 41 5.85 -0.14 -6.09
N CYS A 42 4.73 -0.87 -6.15
CA CYS A 42 3.46 -0.34 -6.64
C CYS A 42 2.95 0.83 -5.79
N VAL A 43 3.05 0.75 -4.46
CA VAL A 43 2.68 1.87 -3.57
C VAL A 43 3.61 3.07 -3.81
N ALA A 44 4.93 2.86 -3.88
CA ALA A 44 5.90 3.92 -4.11
C ALA A 44 5.68 4.62 -5.46
N ILE A 45 5.44 3.85 -6.53
CA ILE A 45 5.12 4.37 -7.87
C ILE A 45 3.82 5.17 -7.83
N GLY A 46 2.75 4.60 -7.27
CA GLY A 46 1.43 5.25 -7.20
C GLY A 46 1.47 6.57 -6.43
N MET A 47 2.09 6.58 -5.25
CA MET A 47 2.21 7.79 -4.43
C MET A 47 3.09 8.85 -5.08
N SER A 48 4.25 8.45 -5.62
CA SER A 48 5.15 9.39 -6.30
C SER A 48 4.51 10.00 -7.55
N ALA A 49 3.75 9.22 -8.32
CA ALA A 49 3.02 9.70 -9.49
C ALA A 49 1.93 10.72 -9.11
N LEU A 50 1.21 10.49 -8.00
CA LEU A 50 0.24 11.45 -7.47
C LEU A 50 0.92 12.74 -6.99
N TRP A 51 2.05 12.61 -6.29
CA TRP A 51 2.81 13.76 -5.83
C TRP A 51 3.34 14.59 -6.99
N MET A 52 3.96 13.97 -8.01
CA MET A 52 4.48 14.66 -9.20
C MET A 52 3.39 15.28 -10.09
N GLY A 53 2.10 15.06 -9.78
CA GLY A 53 0.99 15.60 -10.58
C GLY A 53 0.89 14.97 -11.96
N MET A 54 1.23 13.68 -12.10
CA MET A 54 1.14 12.99 -13.39
C MET A 54 -0.28 13.11 -13.98
N PRO A 55 -0.41 13.34 -15.30
CA PRO A 55 -1.72 13.61 -15.91
C PRO A 55 -2.68 12.40 -15.86
N ILE A 56 -2.16 11.19 -15.66
CA ILE A 56 -2.94 9.95 -15.63
C ILE A 56 -3.20 9.50 -14.19
N VAL A 57 -3.98 10.29 -13.44
CA VAL A 57 -4.38 10.01 -12.05
C VAL A 57 -5.00 8.61 -11.85
N PRO A 58 -5.87 8.10 -12.74
CA PRO A 58 -6.41 6.73 -12.61
C PRO A 58 -5.32 5.65 -12.51
N LEU A 59 -4.22 5.80 -13.26
CA LEU A 59 -3.13 4.82 -13.28
C LEU A 59 -2.34 4.87 -11.97
N ALA A 60 -2.07 6.07 -11.44
CA ALA A 60 -1.41 6.22 -10.15
C ALA A 60 -2.22 5.59 -9.01
N LEU A 61 -3.55 5.79 -9.01
CA LEU A 61 -4.46 5.14 -8.06
C LEU A 61 -4.56 3.63 -8.26
N ALA A 62 -4.47 3.16 -9.50
CA ALA A 62 -4.43 1.72 -9.79
C ALA A 62 -3.17 1.07 -9.22
N PHE A 63 -1.99 1.69 -9.37
CA PHE A 63 -0.75 1.23 -8.74
C PHE A 63 -0.85 1.25 -7.23
N TYR A 64 -1.34 2.35 -6.65
CA TYR A 64 -1.57 2.43 -5.20
C TYR A 64 -2.49 1.29 -4.71
N GLY A 65 -3.66 1.11 -5.34
CA GLY A 65 -4.60 0.05 -4.98
C GLY A 65 -4.03 -1.36 -5.17
N ALA A 66 -3.31 -1.60 -6.27
CA ALA A 66 -2.64 -2.88 -6.52
C ALA A 66 -1.60 -3.18 -5.42
N GLY A 67 -0.77 -2.20 -5.05
CA GLY A 67 0.20 -2.32 -3.98
C GLY A 67 -0.45 -2.69 -2.65
N ILE A 68 -1.51 -1.98 -2.25
CA ILE A 68 -2.29 -2.30 -1.03
C ILE A 68 -2.89 -3.72 -1.10
N GLY A 69 -3.32 -4.16 -2.29
CA GLY A 69 -3.82 -5.52 -2.52
C GLY A 69 -2.77 -6.59 -2.33
N LEU A 70 -1.60 -6.43 -2.93
CA LEU A 70 -0.49 -7.36 -2.79
C LEU A 70 0.07 -7.35 -1.36
N GLU A 71 0.10 -6.20 -0.70
CA GLU A 71 0.56 -6.07 0.69
C GLU A 71 -0.22 -6.99 1.62
N SER A 72 -1.54 -7.07 1.44
CA SER A 72 -2.38 -7.94 2.27
C SER A 72 -2.08 -9.44 2.13
N ILE A 73 -1.54 -9.87 0.98
CA ILE A 73 -1.08 -11.25 0.76
C ILE A 73 0.33 -11.40 1.34
N ALA A 74 1.26 -10.55 0.89
CA ALA A 74 2.66 -10.59 1.26
C ALA A 74 2.88 -10.51 2.77
N ARG A 75 2.09 -9.70 3.49
CA ARG A 75 2.14 -9.55 4.95
C ARG A 75 1.92 -10.88 5.68
N GLY A 76 1.13 -11.79 5.11
CA GLY A 76 0.91 -13.12 5.68
C GLY A 76 1.86 -14.18 5.14
N THR A 77 2.09 -14.19 3.83
CA THR A 77 2.85 -15.26 3.16
C THR A 77 4.35 -15.14 3.37
N LEU A 78 4.91 -13.92 3.43
CA LEU A 78 6.35 -13.74 3.58
C LEU A 78 6.87 -14.17 4.97
N PRO A 79 6.27 -13.76 6.11
CA PRO A 79 6.74 -14.24 7.40
C PRO A 79 6.57 -15.75 7.56
N LEU A 80 5.49 -16.33 6.99
CA LEU A 80 5.29 -17.77 7.00
C LEU A 80 6.39 -18.50 6.21
N ALA A 81 6.77 -17.98 5.05
CA ALA A 81 7.83 -18.55 4.23
C ALA A 81 9.22 -18.44 4.88
N LEU A 82 9.51 -17.34 5.59
CA LEU A 82 10.82 -17.10 6.21
C LEU A 82 10.99 -17.78 7.58
N PHE A 83 9.93 -17.81 8.39
CA PHE A 83 9.99 -18.25 9.79
C PHE A 83 9.25 -19.55 10.07
N GLY A 84 8.50 -20.08 9.09
CA GLY A 84 7.71 -21.29 9.23
C GLY A 84 6.44 -21.09 10.07
N ALA A 85 5.68 -22.19 10.23
CA ALA A 85 4.39 -22.16 10.94
C ALA A 85 4.53 -22.06 12.47
N SER A 86 5.66 -22.52 13.04
CA SER A 86 5.87 -22.52 14.48
C SER A 86 5.99 -21.08 15.01
N GLY A 87 5.09 -20.69 15.90
CA GLY A 87 5.07 -19.33 16.46
C GLY A 87 4.60 -18.23 15.50
N TYR A 88 4.16 -18.57 14.29
CA TYR A 88 3.68 -17.61 13.28
C TYR A 88 2.59 -16.69 13.83
N ALA A 89 1.59 -17.23 14.53
CA ALA A 89 0.52 -16.43 15.13
C ALA A 89 1.04 -15.38 16.13
N ARG A 90 2.05 -15.75 16.94
CA ARG A 90 2.69 -14.83 17.90
C ARG A 90 3.49 -13.76 17.16
N LEU A 91 4.23 -14.13 16.11
CA LEU A 91 4.96 -13.18 15.27
C LEU A 91 4.00 -12.18 14.61
N MET A 92 2.92 -12.66 13.99
CA MET A 92 1.92 -11.82 13.35
C MET A 92 1.22 -10.89 14.34
N GLY A 93 0.91 -11.38 15.55
CA GLY A 93 0.38 -10.53 16.62
C GLY A 93 1.34 -9.40 17.01
N ARG A 94 2.64 -9.69 17.13
CA ARG A 94 3.67 -8.68 17.41
C ARG A 94 3.82 -7.66 16.28
N LEU A 95 3.71 -8.10 15.03
CA LEU A 95 3.76 -7.21 13.86
C LEU A 95 2.47 -6.37 13.71
N ALA A 96 1.34 -6.84 14.21
CA ALA A 96 0.07 -6.13 14.15
C ALA A 96 0.08 -4.88 15.06
N MET A 97 0.62 -4.99 16.27
CA MET A 97 0.62 -3.89 17.25
C MET A 97 1.19 -2.56 16.74
N PRO A 98 2.45 -2.47 16.24
CA PRO A 98 2.99 -1.21 15.75
C PRO A 98 2.19 -0.67 14.54
N SER A 99 1.70 -1.56 13.68
CA SER A 99 0.87 -1.21 12.53
C SER A 99 -0.48 -0.63 12.95
N LEU A 100 -1.12 -1.15 14.01
CA LEU A 100 -2.38 -0.63 14.54
C LEU A 100 -2.18 0.74 15.22
N ILE A 101 -1.09 0.92 15.95
CA ILE A 101 -0.75 2.22 16.56
C ILE A 101 -0.54 3.27 15.46
N ALA A 102 0.23 2.93 14.41
CA ALA A 102 0.44 3.82 13.27
C ALA A 102 -0.88 4.15 12.55
N GLN A 103 -1.76 3.17 12.34
CA GLN A 103 -3.08 3.39 11.73
C GLN A 103 -3.99 4.26 12.59
N ALA A 104 -3.94 4.13 13.92
CA ALA A 104 -4.70 4.98 14.83
C ALA A 104 -4.22 6.43 14.82
N ALA A 105 -2.90 6.65 14.68
CA ALA A 105 -2.30 7.98 14.60
C ALA A 105 -2.46 8.64 13.21
N ALA A 106 -2.58 7.84 12.15
CA ALA A 106 -2.56 8.32 10.77
C ALA A 106 -3.61 9.40 10.44
N PRO A 107 -4.89 9.31 10.87
CA PRO A 107 -5.87 10.37 10.60
C PRO A 107 -5.50 11.71 11.23
N SER A 108 -5.08 11.72 12.50
CA SER A 108 -4.71 12.95 13.22
C SER A 108 -3.44 13.56 12.66
N VAL A 109 -2.40 12.75 12.41
CA VAL A 109 -1.16 13.22 11.78
C VAL A 109 -1.43 13.72 10.37
N GLY A 110 -2.26 13.01 9.60
CA GLY A 110 -2.66 13.41 8.26
C GLY A 110 -3.40 14.74 8.24
N ALA A 111 -4.32 14.98 9.18
CA ALA A 111 -5.02 16.25 9.32
C ALA A 111 -4.04 17.41 9.57
N LEU A 112 -3.10 17.24 10.52
CA LEU A 112 -2.06 18.24 10.82
C LEU A 112 -1.14 18.50 9.62
N LEU A 113 -0.76 17.47 8.87
CA LEU A 113 0.07 17.62 7.67
C LEU A 113 -0.67 18.37 6.57
N VAL A 114 -1.97 18.11 6.39
CA VAL A 114 -2.79 18.84 5.42
C VAL A 114 -2.99 20.29 5.85
N GLU A 115 -3.19 20.58 7.13
CA GLU A 115 -3.31 21.94 7.66
C GLU A 115 -2.01 22.75 7.45
N GLN A 116 -0.85 22.15 7.69
CA GLN A 116 0.43 22.86 7.65
C GLN A 116 1.08 22.89 6.26
N LEU A 117 0.99 21.79 5.50
CA LEU A 117 1.71 21.61 4.24
C LEU A 117 0.79 21.52 3.02
N GLY A 118 -0.53 21.51 3.23
CA GLY A 118 -1.52 21.29 2.18
C GLY A 118 -1.53 19.86 1.63
N ALA A 119 -2.42 19.61 0.66
CA ALA A 119 -2.56 18.30 0.03
C ALA A 119 -1.28 17.84 -0.69
N HIS A 120 -0.60 18.77 -1.38
CA HIS A 120 0.63 18.43 -2.12
C HIS A 120 1.80 18.09 -1.18
N GLY A 121 1.94 18.81 -0.06
CA GLY A 121 2.94 18.48 0.95
C GLY A 121 2.66 17.16 1.67
N MET A 122 1.39 16.85 1.96
CA MET A 122 0.99 15.53 2.46
C MET A 122 1.37 14.40 1.48
N LEU A 123 1.11 14.58 0.18
CA LEU A 123 1.54 13.62 -0.85
C LEU A 123 3.06 13.48 -0.92
N ALA A 124 3.82 14.55 -0.72
CA ALA A 124 5.28 14.51 -0.67
C ALA A 124 5.78 13.62 0.48
N VAL A 125 5.23 13.83 1.69
CA VAL A 125 5.56 13.03 2.88
C VAL A 125 5.22 11.57 2.67
N LEU A 126 4.01 11.25 2.19
CA LEU A 126 3.61 9.87 1.92
C LEU A 126 4.48 9.21 0.84
N SER A 127 4.88 9.96 -0.19
CA SER A 127 5.78 9.46 -1.24
C SER A 127 7.18 9.17 -0.70
N ALA A 128 7.72 10.06 0.15
CA ALA A 128 9.00 9.83 0.81
C ALA A 128 8.96 8.58 1.72
N LEU A 129 7.90 8.43 2.52
CA LEU A 129 7.71 7.24 3.35
C LEU A 129 7.59 5.96 2.52
N ALA A 130 6.87 6.02 1.39
CA ALA A 130 6.72 4.88 0.50
C ALA A 130 8.06 4.47 -0.14
N LEU A 131 8.90 5.44 -0.53
CA LEU A 131 10.23 5.19 -1.10
C LEU A 131 11.21 4.63 -0.07
N VAL A 132 11.17 5.10 1.18
CA VAL A 132 12.02 4.56 2.27
C VAL A 132 11.65 3.13 2.66
N ASN A 133 10.39 2.73 2.40
CA ASN A 133 9.89 1.39 2.69
C ASN A 133 10.29 0.34 1.62
N VAL A 134 10.84 0.75 0.48
CA VAL A 134 11.36 -0.14 -0.58
C VAL A 134 12.78 -0.58 -0.25
#